data_AF-A0A7V9U0V8-F1
#
_entry.id   AF-A0A7V9U0V8-F1
#
_cell.length_a   1.000
_cell.length_b   1.000
_cell.length_c   1.000
_cell.angle_alpha   90.00
_cell.angle_beta   90.00
_cell.angle_gamma   90.00
#
_symmetry.space_group_name_H-M   'P 1'
#
loop_
_entity.id
_entity.type
_entity.pdbx_description
1 polymer ?
#
loop_
_entity_poly.entity_id
_entity_poly.type
_entity_poly.pdbx_seq_one_letter_code
_entity_poly.pdbx_strand_id
1 'polypeptide(L)'
;MSIFVRNDQQVRPFTMQFKVISLSLFSASLVLGQSTLHRHRISPVKGHSSKASNALSGTEYLDLANRLRSAGANAKLTTKRVRQPFFSIPGRIVSINDESVQVFKFTSASAAEGAAKRVAPDGMTIGTSKPSWMATPHFFKRGKLIVLYVGVNESILRMLSASLGGQFAGN
;
A
#
# COMPACT_ATOMS: atom_id res chain seq x y z
N MET A 1 40.56 -41.38 -8.54
CA MET A 1 40.34 -40.04 -7.97
C MET A 1 38.97 -39.56 -8.45
N SER A 2 37.93 -39.80 -7.66
CA SER A 2 36.60 -39.18 -7.82
C SER A 2 36.75 -37.66 -7.85
N ILE A 3 35.96 -36.91 -8.63
CA ILE A 3 34.69 -36.30 -8.18
C ILE A 3 33.82 -35.94 -9.39
N PHE A 4 32.55 -36.32 -9.27
CA PHE A 4 31.42 -36.04 -10.13
C PHE A 4 30.63 -34.90 -9.49
N VAL A 5 30.29 -33.84 -10.22
CA VAL A 5 29.13 -32.98 -9.88
C VAL A 5 28.46 -32.56 -11.17
N ARG A 6 27.43 -33.33 -11.58
CA ARG A 6 26.41 -32.88 -12.53
C ARG A 6 25.50 -31.88 -11.82
N ASN A 7 25.35 -30.69 -12.41
CA ASN A 7 24.41 -29.69 -11.97
C ASN A 7 23.05 -29.94 -12.62
N ASP A 8 22.28 -30.89 -12.09
CA ASP A 8 20.88 -31.12 -12.44
C ASP A 8 19.98 -30.15 -11.65
N GLN A 9 19.76 -28.96 -12.20
CA GLN A 9 18.67 -28.09 -11.76
C GLN A 9 17.38 -28.51 -12.48
N GLN A 10 16.62 -29.32 -11.76
CA GLN A 10 15.26 -29.75 -12.03
C GLN A 10 14.33 -28.55 -12.27
N VAL A 11 13.96 -28.32 -13.53
CA VAL A 11 12.86 -27.42 -13.89
C VAL A 11 11.55 -28.17 -13.61
N ARG A 12 10.92 -27.91 -12.47
CA ARG A 12 9.60 -28.48 -12.18
C ARG A 12 8.53 -27.69 -12.94
N PRO A 13 7.69 -28.33 -13.78
CA PRO A 13 6.55 -27.64 -14.39
C PRO A 13 5.50 -27.35 -13.31
N PHE A 14 5.13 -26.07 -13.20
CA PHE A 14 4.08 -25.59 -12.31
C PHE A 14 2.72 -25.91 -12.96
N THR A 15 2.21 -27.13 -12.75
CA THR A 15 0.85 -27.49 -13.20
C THR A 15 -0.17 -26.81 -12.31
N MET A 16 -0.78 -25.72 -12.81
CA MET A 16 -1.84 -25.00 -12.11
C MET A 16 -3.20 -25.66 -12.41
N GLN A 17 -3.78 -26.28 -11.39
CA GLN A 17 -5.13 -26.85 -11.42
C GLN A 17 -6.17 -25.72 -11.39
N PHE A 18 -6.96 -25.58 -12.46
CA PHE A 18 -8.11 -24.66 -12.50
C PHE A 18 -9.26 -25.23 -11.67
N LYS A 19 -9.49 -24.67 -10.48
CA LYS A 19 -10.73 -24.89 -9.72
C LYS A 19 -11.79 -23.88 -10.17
N VAL A 20 -12.81 -24.39 -10.87
CA VAL A 20 -14.08 -23.72 -11.15
C VAL A 20 -14.76 -23.38 -9.82
N ILE A 21 -15.10 -22.11 -9.58
CA ILE A 21 -15.86 -21.71 -8.39
C ILE A 21 -17.08 -20.88 -8.80
N SER A 22 -18.18 -21.35 -8.23
CA SER A 22 -19.59 -21.04 -8.44
C SER A 22 -20.00 -19.57 -8.38
N LEU A 23 -21.01 -19.30 -9.22
CA LEU A 23 -21.94 -18.17 -9.26
C LEU A 23 -22.61 -17.94 -7.89
N SER A 24 -22.63 -16.69 -7.42
CA SER A 24 -23.57 -16.22 -6.38
C SER A 24 -24.12 -14.85 -6.75
N LEU A 25 -25.42 -14.83 -7.06
CA LEU A 25 -26.24 -13.63 -7.21
C LEU A 25 -26.47 -13.00 -5.83
N PHE A 26 -26.19 -11.71 -5.68
CA PHE A 26 -26.68 -10.93 -4.53
C PHE A 26 -27.69 -9.89 -5.03
N SER A 27 -28.94 -10.12 -4.63
CA SER A 27 -30.09 -9.25 -4.91
C SER A 27 -30.02 -7.93 -4.13
N ALA A 28 -30.57 -6.90 -4.75
CA ALA A 28 -30.69 -5.53 -4.25
C ALA A 28 -31.59 -5.41 -3.01
N SER A 29 -31.36 -4.37 -2.21
CA SER A 29 -32.43 -3.70 -1.45
C SER A 29 -32.08 -2.23 -1.26
N LEU A 30 -32.91 -1.40 -1.89
CA LEU A 30 -32.99 0.05 -1.76
C LEU A 30 -33.75 0.36 -0.47
N VAL A 31 -33.17 1.13 0.45
CA VAL A 31 -33.90 1.70 1.60
C VAL A 31 -34.05 3.20 1.35
N LEU A 32 -35.31 3.61 1.15
CA LEU A 32 -35.75 5.01 1.15
C LEU A 32 -36.50 5.27 2.47
N GLY A 33 -36.22 6.41 3.12
CA GLY A 33 -37.04 6.99 4.19
C GLY A 33 -36.22 7.56 5.35
N GLN A 34 -36.51 8.70 5.96
CA GLN A 34 -37.43 9.82 5.72
C GLN A 34 -36.93 10.98 6.61
N SER A 35 -37.29 12.22 6.25
CA SER A 35 -36.92 13.48 6.89
C SER A 35 -37.45 13.66 8.32
N THR A 36 -36.77 14.44 9.17
CA THR A 36 -37.33 15.60 9.91
C THR A 36 -36.29 16.29 10.82
N LEU A 37 -36.45 17.61 10.92
CA LEU A 37 -35.63 18.61 11.60
C LEU A 37 -35.81 18.65 13.12
N HIS A 38 -34.88 19.35 13.78
CA HIS A 38 -35.00 20.08 15.05
C HIS A 38 -34.78 19.32 16.38
N ARG A 39 -33.59 19.50 16.98
CA ARG A 39 -33.48 19.91 18.39
C ARG A 39 -32.19 20.67 18.69
N HIS A 40 -32.36 21.71 19.49
CA HIS A 40 -31.37 22.67 19.97
C HIS A 40 -30.54 22.11 21.15
N ARG A 41 -29.24 22.41 21.14
CA ARG A 41 -28.33 22.68 22.28
C ARG A 41 -27.87 21.50 23.16
N ILE A 42 -26.64 21.05 22.95
CA ILE A 42 -25.62 20.84 24.01
C ILE A 42 -24.23 21.10 23.38
N SER A 43 -23.48 22.08 23.88
CA SER A 43 -22.03 22.19 23.61
C SER A 43 -21.26 21.35 24.62
N PRO A 44 -20.18 20.66 24.22
CA PRO A 44 -19.08 20.36 25.12
C PRO A 44 -17.78 21.05 24.68
N VAL A 45 -17.15 21.62 25.70
CA VAL A 45 -15.79 22.15 25.77
C VAL A 45 -14.73 21.08 25.46
N LYS A 46 -13.61 21.55 24.87
CA LYS A 46 -12.25 20.97 24.79
C LYS A 46 -12.11 19.44 24.70
N GLY A 47 -11.54 19.03 23.59
CA GLY A 47 -10.72 17.83 23.51
C GLY A 47 -9.96 17.83 22.21
N HIS A 48 -8.73 18.34 22.22
CA HIS A 48 -7.77 17.94 21.20
C HIS A 48 -7.79 16.42 21.17
N SER A 49 -8.19 15.85 20.04
CA SER A 49 -8.26 14.41 19.80
C SER A 49 -6.84 13.85 19.74
N SER A 50 -6.15 13.87 20.88
CA SER A 50 -4.77 13.42 21.10
C SER A 50 -4.71 12.26 22.08
N LYS A 51 -5.85 11.65 22.42
CA LYS A 51 -5.93 10.45 23.28
C LYS A 51 -6.19 9.15 22.49
N ALA A 52 -6.62 9.23 21.23
CA ALA A 52 -6.73 8.09 20.31
C ALA A 52 -5.44 7.84 19.50
N SER A 53 -4.45 8.74 19.59
CA SER A 53 -3.20 8.68 18.82
C SER A 53 -2.18 7.66 19.34
N ASN A 54 -2.54 6.86 20.35
CA ASN A 54 -1.66 5.83 20.94
C ASN A 54 -2.20 4.40 20.84
N ALA A 55 -3.35 4.18 20.19
CA ALA A 55 -3.84 2.84 19.86
C ALA A 55 -3.43 2.46 18.44
N LEU A 56 -2.23 1.87 18.36
CA LEU A 56 -1.73 1.03 17.29
C LEU A 56 -1.28 1.76 16.01
N SER A 57 -0.01 1.56 15.72
CA SER A 57 0.60 1.86 14.43
C SER A 57 -0.08 1.21 13.21
N GLY A 58 -1.14 0.41 13.40
CA GLY A 58 -1.97 -0.22 12.39
C GLY A 58 -3.05 0.68 11.77
N THR A 59 -3.42 1.82 12.37
CA THR A 59 -4.49 2.69 11.83
C THR A 59 -4.16 3.22 10.44
N GLU A 60 -2.99 3.83 10.23
CA GLU A 60 -2.67 4.39 8.91
C GLU A 60 -2.53 3.32 7.80
N TYR A 61 -2.04 2.12 8.15
CA TYR A 61 -2.01 0.99 7.20
C TYR A 61 -3.41 0.48 6.89
N LEU A 62 -4.27 0.38 7.91
CA LEU A 62 -5.65 -0.05 7.76
C LEU A 62 -6.46 0.96 6.95
N ASP A 63 -6.28 2.25 7.20
CA ASP A 63 -6.90 3.34 6.46
C ASP A 63 -6.50 3.29 4.99
N LEU A 64 -5.23 3.05 4.69
CA LEU A 64 -4.77 2.84 3.31
C LEU A 64 -5.46 1.63 2.68
N ALA A 65 -5.46 0.48 3.35
CA ALA A 65 -6.12 -0.72 2.84
C ALA A 65 -7.61 -0.51 2.60
N ASN A 66 -8.30 0.21 3.49
CA ASN A 66 -9.72 0.53 3.35
C ASN A 66 -9.99 1.48 2.17
N ARG A 67 -9.14 2.48 1.96
CA ARG A 67 -9.22 3.37 0.77
C ARG A 67 -9.04 2.59 -0.52
N LEU A 68 -8.04 1.71 -0.56
CA LEU A 68 -7.79 0.85 -1.72
C LEU A 68 -8.97 -0.09 -1.99
N ARG A 69 -9.57 -0.70 -0.96
CA ARG A 69 -10.79 -1.52 -1.11
C ARG A 69 -11.98 -0.71 -1.60
N SER A 70 -12.14 0.52 -1.10
CA SER A 70 -13.19 1.43 -1.55
C SER A 70 -13.00 1.87 -3.01
N ALA A 71 -11.75 1.85 -3.49
CA ALA A 71 -11.40 2.05 -4.90
C ALA A 71 -11.51 0.78 -5.76
N GLY A 72 -12.07 -0.32 -5.22
CA GLY A 72 -12.28 -1.59 -5.93
C GLY A 72 -11.11 -2.58 -5.85
N ALA A 73 -10.08 -2.31 -5.06
CA ALA A 73 -8.93 -3.20 -4.94
C ALA A 73 -9.17 -4.36 -3.97
N ASN A 74 -8.63 -5.55 -4.29
CA ASN A 74 -8.39 -6.59 -3.32
C ASN A 74 -7.12 -6.27 -2.50
N ALA A 75 -7.24 -5.36 -1.53
CA ALA A 75 -6.12 -4.94 -0.69
C ALA A 75 -6.02 -5.79 0.59
N LYS A 76 -4.88 -6.46 0.79
CA LYS A 76 -4.58 -7.29 1.96
C LYS A 76 -3.34 -6.78 2.68
N LEU A 77 -3.49 -6.42 3.95
CA LEU A 77 -2.33 -6.14 4.80
C LEU A 77 -1.61 -7.46 5.10
N THR A 78 -0.31 -7.50 4.80
CA THR A 78 0.50 -8.67 5.12
C THR A 78 1.31 -8.44 6.40
N THR A 79 1.75 -9.53 7.03
CA THR A 79 2.73 -9.50 8.11
C THR A 79 4.16 -9.31 7.59
N LYS A 80 4.38 -9.45 6.28
CA LYS A 80 5.71 -9.36 5.65
C LYS A 80 6.27 -7.94 5.79
N ARG A 81 7.55 -7.88 6.12
CA ARG A 81 8.35 -6.66 6.22
C ARG A 81 9.37 -6.61 5.10
N VAL A 82 9.77 -5.41 4.72
CA VAL A 82 10.84 -5.16 3.75
C VAL A 82 11.76 -4.09 4.32
N ARG A 83 13.08 -4.23 4.13
CA ARG A 83 14.05 -3.18 4.44
C ARG A 83 14.65 -2.71 3.14
N GLN A 84 14.58 -1.40 2.92
CA GLN A 84 15.26 -0.75 1.81
C GLN A 84 16.48 -0.02 2.37
N PRO A 85 17.66 -0.11 1.74
CA PRO A 85 18.88 0.48 2.29
C PRO A 85 18.83 2.01 2.35
N PHE A 86 17.93 2.64 1.58
CA PHE A 86 17.78 4.09 1.49
C PHE A 86 16.79 4.71 2.48
N PHE A 87 15.99 3.89 3.19
CA PHE A 87 15.15 4.34 4.30
C PHE A 87 15.53 3.61 5.59
N SER A 88 15.77 4.36 6.67
CA SER A 88 16.19 3.80 7.95
C SER A 88 15.07 3.00 8.67
N ILE A 89 13.83 3.09 8.18
CA ILE A 89 12.66 2.40 8.74
C ILE A 89 12.29 1.16 7.92
N PRO A 90 11.76 0.09 8.54
CA PRO A 90 11.20 -1.03 7.79
C PRO A 90 9.88 -0.63 7.12
N GLY A 91 9.67 -1.14 5.92
CA GLY A 91 8.38 -1.12 5.23
C GLY A 91 7.54 -2.36 5.57
N ARG A 92 6.24 -2.28 5.27
CA ARG A 92 5.30 -3.40 5.26
C ARG A 92 4.88 -3.69 3.83
N ILE A 93 4.71 -4.96 3.48
CA ILE A 93 4.09 -5.32 2.20
C ILE A 93 2.56 -5.28 2.32
N VAL A 94 1.92 -4.58 1.40
CA VAL A 94 0.48 -4.64 1.16
C VAL A 94 0.29 -5.34 -0.18
N SER A 95 -0.53 -6.37 -0.21
CA SER A 95 -0.90 -7.02 -1.47
C SER A 95 -2.11 -6.29 -2.05
N ILE A 96 -2.03 -5.89 -3.32
CA ILE A 96 -3.13 -5.24 -4.07
C ILE A 96 -3.31 -6.05 -5.34
N ASN A 97 -4.45 -6.74 -5.47
CA ASN A 97 -4.72 -7.62 -6.61
C ASN A 97 -3.54 -8.57 -6.89
N ASP A 98 -3.02 -9.17 -5.82
CA ASP A 98 -1.91 -10.12 -5.81
C ASP A 98 -0.52 -9.55 -6.14
N GLU A 99 -0.39 -8.25 -6.39
CA GLU A 99 0.90 -7.58 -6.53
C GLU A 99 1.38 -6.94 -5.21
N SER A 100 2.70 -6.80 -5.06
CA SER A 100 3.33 -6.33 -3.83
C SER A 100 3.60 -4.83 -3.87
N VAL A 101 3.04 -4.11 -2.90
CA VAL A 101 3.29 -2.69 -2.67
C VAL A 101 4.00 -2.52 -1.33
N GLN A 102 5.10 -1.75 -1.32
CA GLN A 102 5.88 -1.48 -0.12
C GLN A 102 5.40 -0.17 0.52
N VAL A 103 5.00 -0.22 1.79
CA VAL A 103 4.49 0.94 2.53
C VAL A 103 5.41 1.24 3.69
N PHE A 104 6.00 2.44 3.69
CA PHE A 104 6.88 2.95 4.73
C PHE A 104 6.13 4.00 5.55
N LYS A 105 6.01 3.77 6.85
CA LYS A 105 5.35 4.71 7.77
C LYS A 105 6.38 5.43 8.63
N PHE A 106 6.50 6.73 8.39
CA PHE A 106 7.37 7.62 9.15
C PHE A 106 6.70 8.06 10.46
N THR A 107 7.51 8.59 11.37
CA THR A 107 7.05 9.10 12.68
C THR A 107 6.12 10.32 12.51
N SER A 108 6.37 11.14 11.49
CA SER A 108 5.59 12.35 11.18
C SER A 108 5.48 12.58 9.67
N ALA A 109 4.56 13.45 9.26
CA ALA A 109 4.42 13.85 7.86
C ALA A 109 5.66 14.64 7.38
N SER A 110 6.27 15.43 8.27
CA SER A 110 7.53 16.14 7.98
C SER A 110 8.69 15.16 7.75
N ALA A 111 8.77 14.06 8.51
CA ALA A 111 9.77 13.02 8.28
C ALA A 111 9.56 12.29 6.94
N ALA A 112 8.30 12.01 6.56
CA ALA A 112 7.98 11.47 5.24
C ALA A 112 8.34 12.47 4.12
N GLU A 113 8.10 13.76 4.32
CA GLU A 113 8.48 14.82 3.38
C GLU A 113 10.00 14.89 3.20
N GLY A 114 10.77 14.90 4.29
CA GLY A 114 12.23 14.89 4.24
C GLY A 114 12.80 13.67 3.53
N ALA A 115 12.17 12.50 3.71
CA ALA A 115 12.54 11.28 2.99
C ALA A 115 12.18 11.35 1.49
N ALA A 116 11.01 11.89 1.15
CA ALA A 116 10.56 12.05 -0.23
C ALA A 116 11.49 12.98 -1.04
N LYS A 117 11.98 14.07 -0.43
CA LYS A 117 12.95 15.00 -1.05
C LYS A 117 14.28 14.35 -1.45
N ARG A 118 14.59 13.16 -0.92
CA ARG A 118 15.79 12.40 -1.29
C ARG A 118 15.58 11.57 -2.56
N VAL A 119 14.34 11.35 -2.98
CA VAL A 119 14.01 10.59 -4.18
C VAL A 119 14.10 11.54 -5.37
N ALA A 120 14.93 11.21 -6.35
CA ALA A 120 15.00 11.95 -7.61
C ALA A 120 13.66 11.87 -8.36
N PRO A 121 13.34 12.84 -9.24
CA PRO A 121 12.05 12.85 -9.94
C PRO A 121 11.71 11.56 -10.70
N ASP A 122 12.72 10.88 -11.25
CA ASP A 122 12.58 9.61 -11.96
C ASP A 122 12.42 8.38 -11.04
N GLY A 123 12.57 8.54 -9.73
CA GLY A 123 12.53 7.45 -8.75
C GLY A 123 13.74 6.50 -8.80
N MET A 124 14.72 6.73 -9.67
CA MET A 124 15.85 5.82 -9.89
C MET A 124 17.00 6.05 -8.90
N THR A 125 17.09 7.25 -8.35
CA THR A 125 18.09 7.61 -7.34
C THR A 125 17.40 8.05 -6.04
N ILE A 126 17.84 7.51 -4.90
CA ILE A 126 17.35 7.87 -3.57
C ILE A 126 18.53 8.24 -2.66
N GLY A 127 18.77 9.54 -2.50
CA GLY A 127 19.97 10.08 -1.88
C GLY A 127 21.20 9.63 -2.68
N THR A 128 22.06 8.83 -2.05
CA THR A 128 23.25 8.23 -2.69
C THR A 128 23.01 6.83 -3.24
N SER A 129 21.82 6.26 -3.04
CA SER A 129 21.48 4.90 -3.47
C SER A 129 20.91 4.90 -4.89
N LYS A 130 21.32 3.91 -5.69
CA LYS A 130 20.76 3.59 -7.01
C LYS A 130 20.31 2.12 -7.03
N PRO A 131 19.10 1.81 -6.55
CA PRO A 131 18.65 0.43 -6.50
C PRO A 131 18.47 -0.15 -7.91
N SER A 132 18.83 -1.42 -8.07
CA SER A 132 18.52 -2.17 -9.30
C SER A 132 17.08 -2.65 -9.23
N TRP A 133 16.18 -1.91 -9.86
CA TRP A 133 14.76 -2.25 -9.91
C TRP A 133 14.49 -3.32 -10.96
N MET A 134 13.57 -4.23 -10.66
CA MET A 134 13.09 -5.24 -11.61
C MET A 134 12.06 -4.69 -12.62
N ALA A 135 11.50 -3.51 -12.33
CA ALA A 135 10.57 -2.76 -13.16
C ALA A 135 10.62 -1.28 -12.76
N THR A 136 9.81 -0.44 -13.40
CA THR A 136 9.70 0.99 -13.05
C THR A 136 9.26 1.19 -11.59
N PRO A 137 9.97 2.02 -10.80
CA PRO A 137 9.52 2.41 -9.47
C PRO A 137 8.52 3.57 -9.55
N HIS A 138 7.45 3.50 -8.76
CA HIS A 138 6.45 4.56 -8.61
C HIS A 138 6.29 4.90 -7.12
N PHE A 139 6.54 6.16 -6.79
CA PHE A 139 6.48 6.66 -5.41
C PHE A 139 5.29 7.57 -5.19
N PHE A 140 4.50 7.25 -4.16
CA PHE A 140 3.35 8.03 -3.70
C PHE A 140 3.55 8.45 -2.25
N LYS A 141 2.94 9.57 -1.85
CA LYS A 141 3.03 10.08 -0.48
C LYS A 141 1.69 10.60 0.02
N ARG A 142 1.32 10.22 1.24
CA ARG A 142 0.15 10.79 1.95
C ARG A 142 0.41 10.81 3.46
N GLY A 143 0.38 12.00 4.05
CA GLY A 143 0.66 12.18 5.47
C GLY A 143 2.03 11.60 5.85
N LYS A 144 2.02 10.59 6.73
CA LYS A 144 3.22 9.89 7.21
C LYS A 144 3.68 8.73 6.31
N LEU A 145 2.96 8.43 5.23
CA LEU A 145 3.22 7.27 4.37
C LEU A 145 4.01 7.67 3.13
N ILE A 146 5.05 6.89 2.83
CA ILE A 146 5.59 6.74 1.47
C ILE A 146 5.22 5.34 1.00
N VAL A 147 4.71 5.25 -0.22
CA VAL A 147 4.31 4.01 -0.87
C VAL A 147 5.14 3.82 -2.13
N LEU A 148 5.79 2.68 -2.26
CA LEU A 148 6.59 2.28 -3.41
C LEU A 148 5.94 1.07 -4.07
N TYR A 149 5.56 1.23 -5.33
CA TYR A 149 5.18 0.15 -6.22
C TYR A 149 6.25 0.01 -7.31
N VAL A 150 6.72 -1.22 -7.56
CA VAL A 150 7.71 -1.51 -8.61
C VAL A 150 7.04 -2.44 -9.60
N GLY A 151 6.57 -1.90 -10.73
CA GLY A 151 5.72 -2.63 -11.67
C GLY A 151 5.05 -1.69 -12.66
N VAL A 152 4.22 -2.25 -13.55
CA VAL A 152 3.62 -1.52 -14.69
C VAL A 152 2.09 -1.68 -14.77
N ASN A 153 1.46 -2.24 -13.74
CA ASN A 153 0.02 -2.47 -13.77
C ASN A 153 -0.76 -1.16 -13.61
N GLU A 154 -1.26 -0.65 -14.72
CA GLU A 154 -2.05 0.58 -14.79
C GLU A 154 -3.26 0.61 -13.85
N SER A 155 -3.88 -0.54 -13.61
CA SER A 155 -5.01 -0.62 -12.66
C SER A 155 -4.54 -0.30 -11.25
N ILE A 156 -3.39 -0.82 -10.83
CA ILE A 156 -2.79 -0.56 -9.53
C ILE A 156 -2.34 0.89 -9.43
N LEU A 157 -1.69 1.43 -10.47
CA LEU A 157 -1.27 2.83 -10.51
C LEU A 157 -2.46 3.79 -10.36
N ARG A 158 -3.58 3.53 -11.04
CA ARG A 158 -4.81 4.32 -10.89
C ARG A 158 -5.39 4.23 -9.49
N MET A 159 -5.47 3.02 -8.91
CA MET A 159 -6.02 2.83 -7.56
C MET A 159 -5.14 3.50 -6.48
N LEU A 160 -3.81 3.42 -6.61
CA LEU A 160 -2.86 4.12 -5.75
C LEU A 160 -3.00 5.63 -5.90
N SER A 161 -3.07 6.14 -7.14
CA SER A 161 -3.24 7.56 -7.42
C SER A 161 -4.54 8.12 -6.83
N ALA A 162 -5.66 7.41 -6.99
CA ALA A 162 -6.94 7.79 -6.39
C ALA A 162 -6.88 7.75 -4.84
N SER A 163 -6.18 6.76 -4.28
CA SER A 163 -6.12 6.54 -2.83
C SER A 163 -5.09 7.39 -2.09
N LEU A 164 -4.08 7.93 -2.78
CA LEU A 164 -2.93 8.62 -2.19
C LEU A 164 -2.71 10.04 -2.75
N GLY A 165 -3.23 10.33 -3.94
CA GLY A 165 -2.83 11.48 -4.76
C GLY A 165 -1.83 11.06 -5.83
N GLY A 166 -1.45 11.99 -6.71
CA GLY A 166 -0.50 11.71 -7.79
C GLY A 166 0.86 11.21 -7.29
N GLN A 167 1.57 10.47 -8.14
CA GLN A 167 2.95 10.10 -7.89
C GLN A 167 3.82 11.36 -7.71
N PHE A 168 4.78 11.31 -6.79
CA PHE A 168 5.76 12.40 -6.63
C PHE A 168 7.10 12.08 -7.28
N ALA A 169 7.36 10.81 -7.60
CA ALA A 169 8.54 10.35 -8.33
C ALA A 169 8.27 9.01 -9.03
N GLY A 170 9.02 8.73 -10.08
CA GLY A 170 8.80 7.59 -10.98
C GLY A 170 8.10 8.00 -12.27
N ASN A 171 8.21 7.17 -13.31
CA ASN A 171 7.50 7.34 -14.58
C ASN A 171 7.33 6.00 -15.31
#